data_AF-T2GCJ3-F1
#
_entry.id   AF-T2GCJ3-F1
#
_cell.length_a   1.000
_cell.length_b   1.000
_cell.length_c   1.000
_cell.angle_alpha   90.00
_cell.angle_beta   90.00
_cell.angle_gamma   90.00
#
_symmetry.space_group_name_H-M   'P 1'
#
loop_
_entity.id
_entity.type
_entity.pdbx_description
1 polymer ?
#
loop_
_entity_poly.entity_id
_entity_poly.type
_entity_poly.pdbx_seq_one_letter_code
_entity_poly.pdbx_strand_id
1 'polypeptide(L)' 'MQTKKCYKCGEENLLKATACFNCGSKLSNGAAIMNLFKIGGILLLFWIISKYYG' A
#
# COMPACT_ATOMS: atom_id res chain seq x y z
N MET A 1 -14.91 18.31 6.05
CA MET A 1 -14.65 16.86 6.24
C MET A 1 -13.59 16.46 5.22
N GLN A 2 -12.54 15.72 5.59
CA GLN A 2 -11.51 15.33 4.61
C GLN A 2 -11.98 14.12 3.78
N THR A 3 -11.96 14.23 2.45
CA THR A 3 -12.34 13.20 1.48
C THR A 3 -11.17 12.86 0.56
N LYS A 4 -11.19 11.66 -0.03
CA LYS A 4 -10.23 11.21 -1.04
C LYS A 4 -10.97 10.57 -2.20
N LYS A 5 -10.48 10.79 -3.40
CA LYS A 5 -11.07 10.25 -4.62
C LYS A 5 -10.61 8.81 -4.85
N CYS A 6 -11.55 7.93 -5.17
CA CYS A 6 -11.25 6.56 -5.55
C CYS A 6 -10.53 6.54 -6.90
N TYR A 7 -9.34 5.92 -6.96
CA TYR A 7 -8.57 5.81 -8.21
C TYR A 7 -9.24 4.95 -9.28
N LYS A 8 -10.16 4.05 -8.88
CA LYS A 8 -10.79 3.10 -9.79
C LYS A 8 -12.06 3.64 -10.45
N CYS A 9 -12.90 4.34 -9.68
CA CYS A 9 -14.19 4.83 -10.17
C CYS A 9 -14.38 6.34 -10.05
N GLY A 10 -13.44 7.07 -9.46
CA GLY A 10 -13.53 8.52 -9.30
C GLY A 10 -14.43 8.98 -8.15
N GLU A 11 -15.00 8.06 -7.36
CA GLU A 11 -15.94 8.45 -6.30
C GLU A 11 -15.25 9.08 -5.08
N GLU A 12 -15.84 10.12 -4.51
CA GLU A 12 -15.34 10.74 -3.27
C GLU A 12 -15.67 9.91 -2.05
N ASN A 13 -14.65 9.39 -1.39
CA ASN A 13 -14.80 8.55 -0.21
C ASN A 13 -14.21 9.27 1.00
N LEU A 14 -14.67 8.91 2.20
CA LEU A 14 -14.05 9.39 3.44
C LEU A 14 -12.56 9.01 3.48
N LEU A 15 -11.71 9.90 3.97
CA LEU A 15 -10.27 9.65 4.02
C LEU A 15 -9.91 8.41 4.87
N LYS A 16 -10.74 8.13 5.88
CA LYS A 16 -10.65 6.94 6.75
C LYS A 16 -11.17 5.64 6.09
N ALA A 17 -11.86 5.72 4.95
CA ALA A 17 -12.40 4.53 4.29
C ALA A 17 -11.27 3.66 3.72
N THR A 18 -11.28 2.37 4.06
CA THR A 18 -10.31 1.39 3.57
C THR A 18 -10.69 0.86 2.18
N ALA A 19 -11.99 0.88 1.86
CA ALA A 19 -12.56 0.43 0.60
C ALA A 19 -13.57 1.44 0.06
N CYS A 20 -13.82 1.39 -1.25
CA CYS A 20 -14.72 2.28 -1.94
C CYS A 20 -16.14 1.87 -1.62
N PHE A 21 -16.98 2.78 -1.13
CA PHE A 21 -18.38 2.44 -0.89
C PHE A 21 -19.12 2.12 -2.20
N ASN A 22 -18.67 2.72 -3.32
CA ASN A 22 -19.32 2.55 -4.61
C ASN A 22 -18.85 1.28 -5.34
N CYS A 23 -17.52 1.10 -5.51
CA CYS A 23 -16.99 -0.01 -6.31
C CYS A 23 -16.24 -1.09 -5.52
N GLY A 24 -16.20 -1.01 -4.19
CA GLY A 24 -15.51 -1.97 -3.32
C GLY A 24 -13.98 -2.00 -3.41
N SER A 25 -13.36 -1.20 -4.29
CA SER A 25 -11.91 -1.19 -4.46
C SER A 25 -11.19 -0.68 -3.21
N LYS A 26 -10.02 -1.23 -2.87
CA LYS A 26 -9.26 -0.79 -1.69
C LYS A 26 -8.71 0.62 -1.90
N LEU A 27 -9.18 1.63 -1.16
CA LEU A 27 -8.66 3.02 -1.17
C LEU A 27 -7.43 3.22 -0.28
N SER A 28 -6.65 2.17 -0.02
CA SER A 28 -5.63 2.23 1.01
C SER A 28 -4.41 3.05 0.57
N ASN A 29 -4.16 4.17 1.27
CA ASN A 29 -2.84 4.81 1.33
C ASN A 29 -1.78 3.87 1.96
N GLY A 30 -2.20 2.79 2.62
CA GLY A 30 -1.31 1.77 3.18
C GLY A 30 -0.72 0.82 2.15
N ALA A 31 -1.21 0.78 0.90
CA ALA A 31 -0.60 -0.04 -0.15
C ALA A 31 0.82 0.44 -0.49
N ALA A 32 1.05 1.77 -0.50
CA ALA A 32 2.37 2.35 -0.71
C ALA A 32 3.34 2.00 0.44
N ILE A 33 2.87 2.13 1.69
CA ILE A 33 3.65 1.81 2.89
C ILE A 33 3.98 0.31 2.94
N MET A 34 3.00 -0.55 2.63
CA MET A 34 3.18 -2.00 2.62
C MET A 34 4.14 -2.46 1.50
N ASN A 35 4.10 -1.82 0.33
CA ASN A 35 5.10 -2.04 -0.71
C ASN A 35 6.50 -1.59 -0.27
N LEU A 36 6.62 -0.46 0.43
CA LEU A 36 7.91 0.02 0.94
C LEU A 36 8.52 -0.96 1.94
N PHE A 37 7.72 -1.49 2.88
CA PHE A 37 8.17 -2.54 3.81
C PHE A 37 8.55 -3.84 3.08
N LYS A 38 7.81 -4.20 2.02
CA LYS A 38 8.08 -5.40 1.23
C LYS A 38 9.41 -5.29 0.47
N ILE A 39 9.69 -4.15 -0.15
CA ILE A 39 10.97 -3.89 -0.83
C ILE A 39 12.12 -3.87 0.19
N GLY A 40 11.94 -3.18 1.32
CA GLY A 40 12.92 -3.15 2.40
C GLY A 40 13.25 -4.55 2.94
N GLY A 41 12.24 -5.40 3.15
CA GLY A 41 12.42 -6.78 3.58
C GLY A 41 13.20 -7.63 2.57
N ILE A 42 12.95 -7.47 1.27
CA ILE A 42 13.66 -8.19 0.20
C ILE A 42 15.14 -7.78 0.17
N LEU A 43 15.45 -6.49 0.25
CA LEU A 43 16.83 -6.00 0.25
C LEU A 43 17.61 -6.51 1.46
N LEU A 44 16.97 -6.55 2.62
CA LEU A 44 17.58 -7.01 3.87
C LEU A 44 17.83 -8.53 3.83
N LEU A 45 16.89 -9.31 3.29
CA LEU A 45 17.08 -10.73 3.01
C LEU A 45 18.26 -10.97 2.07
N PHE A 46 18.33 -10.23 0.96
CA PHE A 46 19.40 -10.33 -0.01
C PHE A 46 20.77 -10.04 0.63
N TRP A 47 20.84 -8.99 1.45
CA TRP A 47 22.06 -8.64 2.18
C TRP A 47 22.50 -9.73 3.17
N ILE A 48 21.56 -10.30 3.93
CA ILE A 48 21.85 -11.42 4.85
C ILE A 48 22.38 -12.61 4.05
N ILE A 49 21.70 -13.00 2.97
CA ILE A 49 22.12 -14.15 2.15
C ILE A 49 23.54 -13.92 1.61
N SER A 50 23.82 -12.76 1.01
CA SER A 50 25.16 -12.42 0.51
C SER A 50 26.22 -12.41 1.62
N LYS A 51 25.86 -12.07 2.86
CA LYS A 51 26.82 -12.04 3.98
C LYS A 51 27.16 -13.42 4.55
N TYR A 52 26.25 -14.38 4.47
CA TYR A 52 26.45 -15.74 5.01
C TYR A 52 26.86 -16.77 3.96
N TYR A 53 26.51 -16.56 2.70
CA TYR A 53 26.76 -17.50 1.60
C TYR A 53 27.66 -16.93 0.49
N GLY A 54 28.13 -15.69 0.62
CA GLY A 54 29.03 -15.02 -0.33
C GLY A 54 30.45 -14.87 0.18
#